data_AF-A0A9D7W2D7-F1
#
_entry.id   AF-A0A9D7W2D7-F1
#
_cell.length_a   1.000
_cell.length_b   1.000
_cell.length_c   1.000
_cell.angle_alpha   90.00
_cell.angle_beta   90.00
_cell.angle_gamma   90.00
#
_symmetry.space_group_name_H-M   'P 1'
#
loop_
_entity.id
_entity.type
_entity.pdbx_description
1 polymer ?
#
loop_
_entity_poly.entity_id
_entity_poly.type
_entity_poly.pdbx_seq_one_letter_code
_entity_poly.pdbx_strand_id
1 'polypeptide(L)'
;MNLKLSIILTLVLGIFACTKQNQNTETADMYHPSELSQMMRDMVLWSKETKNLLSKGEVIDDVPQNFYDLANQKATRDEHLEAAFQGMVPSYTNALKGIDRKDSQQYYYDASIRACKNCHTVYCEGPLSVINQL
;
A
#
# COMPACT_ATOMS: atom_id res chain seq x y z
N MET A 1 -15.43 10.32 -64.73
CA MET A 1 -14.99 9.05 -64.10
C MET A 1 -13.72 9.28 -63.26
N ASN A 2 -13.67 10.32 -62.42
CA ASN A 2 -12.39 10.79 -61.85
C ASN A 2 -12.43 11.10 -60.34
N LEU A 3 -13.57 10.96 -59.67
CA LEU A 3 -13.69 11.25 -58.22
C LEU A 3 -13.52 9.99 -57.35
N LYS A 4 -13.96 8.82 -57.84
CA LYS A 4 -13.78 7.53 -57.16
C LYS A 4 -12.30 7.07 -57.16
N LEU A 5 -11.54 7.48 -58.18
CA LEU A 5 -10.12 7.13 -58.31
C LEU A 5 -9.24 7.91 -57.30
N SER A 6 -9.58 9.18 -57.01
CA SER A 6 -8.88 9.99 -56.01
C SER A 6 -9.10 9.50 -54.57
N ILE A 7 -10.28 8.98 -54.23
CA ILE A 7 -10.57 8.46 -52.88
C ILE A 7 -9.78 7.18 -52.59
N ILE A 8 -9.60 6.33 -53.61
CA ILE A 8 -8.81 5.09 -53.50
C ILE A 8 -7.32 5.41 -53.34
N LEU A 9 -6.81 6.46 -54.00
CA LEU A 9 -5.41 6.86 -53.90
C LEU A 9 -5.04 7.41 -52.51
N THR A 10 -5.94 8.12 -51.84
CA THR A 10 -5.71 8.61 -50.46
C THR A 10 -5.78 7.53 -49.40
N LEU A 11 -6.51 6.44 -49.63
CA LEU A 11 -6.62 5.33 -48.67
C LEU A 11 -5.36 4.43 -48.65
N VAL A 12 -4.62 4.35 -49.76
CA VAL A 12 -3.44 3.49 -49.90
C VAL A 12 -2.17 4.11 -49.30
N LEU A 13 -2.11 5.43 -49.11
CA LEU A 13 -0.94 6.10 -48.50
C LEU A 13 -0.91 6.04 -46.97
N GLY A 14 -1.98 5.58 -46.30
CA GLY A 14 -2.03 5.46 -44.84
C GLY A 14 -1.36 4.22 -44.25
N ILE A 15 -1.06 3.20 -45.07
CA ILE A 15 -0.59 1.88 -44.59
C ILE A 15 0.94 1.76 -44.47
N PHE A 16 1.72 2.72 -44.96
CA PHE A 16 3.19 2.68 -44.86
C PHE A 16 3.78 3.51 -43.70
N ALA A 17 2.96 4.16 -42.87
CA ALA A 17 3.44 4.96 -41.74
C ALA A 17 3.84 4.14 -40.50
N CYS A 18 3.65 2.81 -40.50
CA CYS A 18 3.93 1.95 -39.35
C CYS A 18 5.10 0.97 -39.57
N THR A 19 6.23 1.41 -40.14
CA THR A 19 7.40 0.53 -40.23
C THR A 19 8.71 1.25 -39.95
N LYS A 20 8.88 1.73 -38.71
CA LYS A 20 10.20 1.79 -38.05
C LYS A 20 10.05 2.03 -36.54
N GLN A 21 9.71 0.99 -35.78
CA GLN A 21 9.95 1.01 -34.34
C GLN A 21 11.32 0.38 -34.09
N ASN A 22 12.29 1.24 -33.81
CA ASN A 22 13.60 0.88 -33.30
C ASN A 22 13.39 0.11 -31.99
N GLN A 23 13.64 -1.20 -31.99
CA GLN A 23 13.56 -2.04 -30.81
C GLN A 23 14.81 -1.82 -29.96
N ASN A 24 14.92 -0.63 -29.35
CA ASN A 24 15.66 -0.51 -28.10
C ASN A 24 14.78 -1.19 -27.05
N THR A 25 15.12 -2.42 -26.70
CA THR A 25 14.55 -3.11 -25.55
C THR A 25 15.15 -2.49 -24.28
N GLU A 26 14.81 -1.25 -24.00
CA GLU A 26 14.82 -0.80 -22.61
C GLU A 26 13.67 -1.53 -21.93
N THR A 27 14.00 -2.56 -21.16
CA THR A 27 13.04 -3.17 -20.24
C THR A 27 12.67 -2.09 -19.24
N ALA A 28 11.46 -1.52 -19.38
CA ALA A 28 10.92 -0.64 -18.35
C ALA A 28 10.91 -1.42 -17.04
N ASP A 29 11.74 -1.02 -16.08
CA ASP A 29 11.76 -1.59 -14.74
C ASP A 29 10.41 -1.29 -14.10
N MET A 30 9.58 -2.32 -13.94
CA MET A 30 8.26 -2.17 -13.38
C MET A 30 8.39 -1.85 -11.90
N TYR A 31 7.62 -0.87 -11.42
CA TYR A 31 7.57 -0.54 -10.01
C TYR A 31 7.17 -1.77 -9.18
N HIS A 32 8.07 -2.19 -8.29
CA HIS A 32 7.78 -3.18 -7.26
C HIS A 32 7.65 -2.49 -5.91
N PRO A 33 6.58 -2.79 -5.15
CA PRO A 33 6.47 -2.28 -3.80
C PRO A 33 7.60 -2.82 -2.91
N SER A 34 8.13 -1.96 -2.03
CA SER A 34 9.00 -2.42 -0.96
C SER A 34 8.25 -3.32 0.02
N GLU A 35 8.99 -4.16 0.75
CA GLU A 35 8.46 -5.04 1.80
C GLU A 35 7.62 -4.24 2.81
N LEU A 36 8.14 -3.09 3.25
CA LEU A 36 7.44 -2.19 4.15
C LEU A 36 6.13 -1.69 3.54
N SER A 37 6.15 -1.23 2.28
CA SER A 37 4.94 -0.71 1.63
C SER A 37 3.86 -1.77 1.46
N GLN A 38 4.26 -3.03 1.24
CA GLN A 38 3.33 -4.15 1.16
C GLN A 38 2.72 -4.42 2.54
N MET A 39 3.55 -4.49 3.58
CA MET A 39 3.07 -4.68 4.94
C MET A 39 2.10 -3.56 5.36
N MET A 40 2.36 -2.30 5.00
CA MET A 40 1.44 -1.19 5.30
C MET A 40 0.06 -1.38 4.66
N ARG A 41 -0.01 -1.92 3.44
CA ARG A 41 -1.29 -2.24 2.78
C ARG A 41 -2.01 -3.38 3.50
N ASP A 42 -1.28 -4.41 3.90
CA ASP A 42 -1.84 -5.56 4.61
C ASP A 42 -2.38 -5.13 5.99
N MET A 43 -1.66 -4.27 6.70
CA MET A 43 -2.11 -3.68 7.98
C MET A 43 -3.42 -2.92 7.82
N VAL A 44 -3.57 -2.09 6.79
CA VAL A 44 -4.83 -1.35 6.53
C VAL A 44 -5.99 -2.30 6.25
N LEU A 45 -5.77 -3.34 5.44
CA LEU A 45 -6.80 -4.34 5.15
C LEU A 45 -7.24 -5.07 6.41
N TRP A 46 -6.28 -5.51 7.22
CA TRP A 46 -6.55 -6.16 8.49
C TRP A 46 -7.29 -5.22 9.45
N SER A 47 -6.87 -3.97 9.61
CA SER A 47 -7.55 -3.01 10.48
C SER A 47 -9.00 -2.76 10.07
N LYS A 48 -9.31 -2.73 8.77
CA LYS A 48 -10.70 -2.62 8.28
C LYS A 48 -11.54 -3.81 8.73
N GLU A 49 -11.01 -5.01 8.60
CA GLU A 49 -11.72 -6.23 9.02
C GLU A 49 -11.86 -6.27 10.55
N THR A 50 -10.79 -5.98 11.28
CA THR A 50 -10.82 -5.90 12.74
C THR A 50 -11.85 -4.91 13.24
N LYS A 51 -11.94 -3.72 12.63
CA LYS A 51 -12.99 -2.74 12.96
C LYS A 51 -14.40 -3.32 12.79
N ASN A 52 -14.64 -4.01 11.68
CA ASN A 52 -15.93 -4.62 11.37
C ASN A 52 -16.30 -5.69 12.42
N LEU A 53 -15.37 -6.58 12.75
CA LEU A 53 -15.54 -7.60 13.78
C LEU A 53 -15.83 -6.99 15.15
N LEU A 54 -15.00 -6.04 15.60
CA LEU A 54 -15.19 -5.36 16.88
C LEU A 54 -16.52 -4.59 16.94
N SER A 55 -16.96 -3.98 15.84
CA SER A 55 -18.26 -3.28 15.79
C SER A 55 -19.47 -4.20 15.97
N LYS A 56 -19.29 -5.50 15.72
CA LYS A 56 -20.30 -6.55 15.95
C LYS A 56 -20.15 -7.21 17.31
N GLY A 57 -19.16 -6.82 18.12
CA GLY A 57 -18.83 -7.44 19.40
C GLY A 57 -18.10 -8.78 19.26
N GLU A 58 -17.53 -9.08 18.09
CA GLU A 58 -16.74 -10.27 17.86
C GLU A 58 -15.33 -10.13 18.46
N VAL A 59 -14.73 -11.26 18.84
CA VAL A 59 -13.37 -11.33 19.38
C VAL A 59 -12.40 -11.49 18.22
N ILE A 60 -11.29 -10.76 18.27
CA ILE A 60 -10.19 -10.94 17.32
C ILE A 60 -9.35 -12.11 17.79
N ASP A 61 -9.31 -13.17 17.00
CA ASP A 61 -8.65 -14.40 17.41
C ASP A 61 -7.13 -14.30 17.38
N ASP A 62 -6.58 -13.75 16.30
CA ASP A 62 -5.14 -13.64 16.10
C ASP A 62 -4.77 -12.37 15.32
N VAL A 63 -3.72 -11.70 15.76
CA VAL A 63 -3.01 -10.70 14.96
C VAL A 63 -2.07 -11.41 13.97
N PRO A 64 -2.01 -10.97 12.69
CA PRO A 64 -1.03 -11.45 11.72
C PRO A 64 0.40 -11.30 12.24
N GLN A 65 1.10 -12.44 12.37
CA GLN A 65 2.40 -12.48 13.05
C GLN A 65 3.47 -11.62 12.37
N ASN A 66 3.40 -11.49 11.05
CA ASN A 66 4.33 -10.65 10.28
C ASN A 66 4.27 -9.17 10.69
N PHE A 67 3.18 -8.67 11.27
CA PHE A 67 3.10 -7.28 11.73
C PHE A 67 4.07 -6.97 12.87
N TYR A 68 4.50 -7.99 13.62
CA TYR A 68 5.52 -7.84 14.66
C TYR A 68 6.93 -7.62 14.10
N ASP A 69 7.14 -7.94 12.82
CA ASP A 69 8.41 -7.72 12.10
C ASP A 69 8.49 -6.33 11.43
N LEU A 70 7.58 -5.41 11.77
CA LEU A 70 7.51 -4.06 11.19
C LEU A 70 8.86 -3.32 11.24
N ALA A 71 9.59 -3.43 12.34
CA ALA A 71 10.91 -2.79 12.51
C ALA A 71 11.97 -3.30 11.51
N ASN A 72 11.77 -4.49 10.95
CA ASN A 72 12.74 -5.18 10.10
C ASN A 72 12.39 -5.09 8.61
N GLN A 73 11.24 -4.53 8.25
CA GLN A 73 10.81 -4.46 6.85
C GLN A 73 11.63 -3.45 6.07
N LYS A 74 12.11 -3.86 4.90
CA LYS A 74 12.86 -2.95 4.03
C LYS A 74 11.94 -1.93 3.37
N ALA A 75 12.27 -0.67 3.56
CA ALA A 75 11.61 0.45 2.90
C ALA A 75 12.22 0.77 1.54
N THR A 76 11.61 1.70 0.80
CA THR A 76 12.13 2.13 -0.51
C THR A 76 13.31 3.08 -0.39
N ARG A 77 13.36 3.91 0.67
CA ARG A 77 14.35 4.98 0.85
C ARG A 77 15.00 4.92 2.24
N ASP A 78 15.20 3.71 2.76
CA ASP A 78 15.87 3.43 4.02
C ASP A 78 15.28 4.11 5.28
N GLU A 79 14.09 4.70 5.20
CA GLU A 79 13.44 5.39 6.32
C GLU A 79 13.21 4.46 7.53
N HIS A 80 13.05 3.15 7.27
CA HIS A 80 13.00 2.13 8.31
C HIS A 80 14.24 2.08 9.19
N LEU A 81 15.41 2.51 8.72
CA LEU A 81 16.66 2.53 9.50
C LEU A 81 16.76 3.73 10.43
N GLU A 82 15.90 4.74 10.27
CA GLU A 82 15.96 5.96 11.05
C GLU A 82 15.52 5.71 12.50
N ALA A 83 16.22 6.36 13.45
CA ALA A 83 15.95 6.21 14.87
C ALA A 83 14.50 6.58 15.25
N ALA A 84 13.92 7.59 14.59
CA ALA A 84 12.54 7.97 14.83
C ALA A 84 11.53 6.93 14.31
N PHE A 85 11.84 6.20 13.23
CA PHE A 85 10.99 5.11 12.75
C PHE A 85 11.02 3.98 13.78
N GLN A 86 12.23 3.53 14.12
CA GLN A 86 12.48 2.46 15.09
C GLN A 86 11.88 2.79 16.47
N GLY A 87 11.93 4.05 16.90
CA GLY A 87 11.33 4.50 18.16
C GLY A 87 9.79 4.48 18.16
N MET A 88 9.13 4.57 17.01
CA MET A 88 7.67 4.56 16.92
C MET A 88 7.07 3.16 16.78
N VAL A 89 7.79 2.21 16.16
CA VAL A 89 7.31 0.83 15.96
C VAL A 89 6.78 0.16 17.24
N PRO A 90 7.42 0.28 18.43
CA PRO A 90 6.91 -0.31 19.65
C PRO A 90 5.51 0.17 20.03
N SER A 91 5.11 1.41 19.71
CA SER A 91 3.77 1.91 20.02
C SER A 91 2.70 1.10 19.28
N TYR A 92 2.97 0.73 18.03
CA TYR A 92 2.07 -0.09 17.23
C TYR A 92 2.09 -1.55 17.69
N THR A 93 3.28 -2.16 17.79
CA THR A 93 3.39 -3.60 18.13
C THR A 93 2.94 -3.91 19.55
N ASN A 94 3.09 -2.99 20.51
CA ASN A 94 2.54 -3.18 21.86
C ASN A 94 1.01 -3.07 21.90
N ALA A 95 0.41 -2.25 21.02
CA ALA A 95 -1.03 -2.23 20.86
C ALA A 95 -1.54 -3.56 20.29
N LEU A 96 -0.87 -4.12 19.27
CA LEU A 96 -1.20 -5.43 18.73
C LEU A 96 -1.11 -6.55 19.79
N LYS A 97 -0.07 -6.56 20.62
CA LYS A 97 0.04 -7.50 21.76
C LYS A 97 -1.14 -7.38 22.72
N GLY A 98 -1.73 -6.18 22.85
CA GLY A 98 -2.94 -5.98 23.64
C GLY A 98 -4.18 -6.59 22.99
N ILE A 99 -4.27 -6.56 21.66
CA ILE A 99 -5.34 -7.25 20.92
C ILE A 99 -5.21 -8.77 21.12
N ASP A 100 -4.00 -9.33 21.01
CA ASP A 100 -3.74 -10.78 21.19
C ASP A 100 -4.05 -11.30 22.59
N ARG A 101 -4.07 -10.45 23.62
CA ARG A 101 -4.49 -10.85 24.97
C ARG A 101 -5.99 -11.13 25.09
N LYS A 102 -6.76 -10.75 24.07
CA LYS A 102 -8.22 -10.91 24.01
C LYS A 102 -8.99 -10.16 25.12
N ASP A 103 -8.33 -9.23 25.79
CA ASP A 103 -8.92 -8.35 26.79
C ASP A 103 -8.89 -6.89 26.30
N SER A 104 -10.03 -6.18 26.41
CA SER A 104 -10.13 -4.78 25.99
C SER A 104 -9.69 -4.52 24.53
N GLN A 105 -10.00 -5.45 23.61
CA GLN A 105 -9.49 -5.42 22.23
C GLN A 105 -9.84 -4.12 21.49
N GLN A 106 -11.01 -3.52 21.75
CA GLN A 106 -11.36 -2.20 21.19
C GLN A 106 -10.38 -1.10 21.61
N TYR A 107 -9.98 -1.06 22.89
CA TYR A 107 -9.01 -0.07 23.38
C TYR A 107 -7.66 -0.23 22.67
N TYR A 108 -7.21 -1.46 22.50
CA TYR A 108 -5.94 -1.75 21.84
C TYR A 108 -5.99 -1.55 20.32
N TYR A 109 -7.14 -1.79 19.69
CA TYR A 109 -7.39 -1.39 18.31
C TYR A 109 -7.31 0.14 18.16
N ASP A 110 -7.97 0.91 19.02
CA ASP A 110 -7.90 2.38 18.97
C ASP A 110 -6.47 2.89 19.19
N ALA A 111 -5.72 2.20 20.06
CA ALA A 111 -4.30 2.49 20.30
C ALA A 111 -3.43 2.17 19.06
N SER A 112 -3.72 1.09 18.32
CA SER A 112 -2.98 0.75 17.10
C SER A 112 -3.26 1.77 15.99
N ILE A 113 -4.51 2.21 15.81
CA ILE A 113 -4.88 3.28 14.86
C ILE A 113 -4.21 4.61 15.21
N ARG A 114 -4.10 4.93 16.51
CA ARG A 114 -3.37 6.12 16.96
C ARG A 114 -1.88 6.03 16.64
N ALA A 115 -1.27 4.85 16.80
CA ALA A 115 0.12 4.61 16.41
C ALA A 115 0.31 4.75 14.89
N CYS A 116 -0.64 4.27 14.07
CA CYS A 116 -0.64 4.51 12.62
C CYS A 116 -0.60 6.02 12.32
N LYS A 117 -1.52 6.79 12.92
CA LYS A 117 -1.59 8.26 12.71
C LYS A 117 -0.28 8.94 13.08
N ASN A 118 0.29 8.62 14.25
CA ASN A 118 1.54 9.21 14.71
C ASN A 118 2.71 8.91 13.77
N CYS A 119 2.85 7.67 13.29
CA CYS A 119 3.92 7.32 12.36
C CYS A 119 3.75 8.04 11.01
N HIS A 120 2.52 8.08 10.49
CA HIS A 120 2.19 8.72 9.22
C HIS A 120 2.25 10.26 9.26
N THR A 121 2.19 10.89 10.44
CA THR A 121 2.48 12.33 10.55
C THR A 121 3.97 12.67 10.38
N VAL A 122 4.87 11.69 10.45
CA VAL A 122 6.32 11.91 10.39
C VAL A 122 6.92 11.44 9.06
N TYR A 123 6.73 10.16 8.70
CA TYR A 123 7.48 9.53 7.61
C TYR A 123 6.78 9.50 6.28
N CYS A 124 5.46 9.43 6.32
CA CYS A 124 4.69 9.25 5.11
C CYS A 124 3.32 9.81 5.39
N GLU A 125 3.03 11.02 4.89
CA GLU A 125 1.68 11.59 4.96
C GLU A 125 0.64 10.58 4.45
N GLY A 126 1.05 9.64 3.59
CA GLY A 126 0.32 8.40 3.27
C GLY A 126 -1.14 8.67 2.93
N PRO A 127 -2.00 7.66 2.95
CA PRO A 127 -3.43 7.89 2.89
C PRO A 127 -3.94 8.13 4.32
N LEU A 128 -3.54 9.22 5.00
CA LEU A 128 -4.12 9.61 6.30
C LEU A 128 -5.66 9.67 6.23
N SER A 129 -6.22 9.99 5.07
CA SER A 129 -7.65 9.91 4.78
C SER A 129 -8.25 8.52 5.03
N VAL A 130 -7.54 7.44 4.68
CA VAL A 130 -7.96 6.06 4.93
C VAL A 130 -7.80 5.71 6.42
N ILE A 131 -6.69 6.11 7.04
CA ILE A 131 -6.45 5.85 8.47
C ILE A 131 -7.49 6.58 9.34
N ASN A 132 -7.97 7.74 8.91
CA ASN A 132 -9.02 8.48 9.62
C ASN A 132 -10.40 7.83 9.52
N GLN A 133 -10.60 6.90 8.58
CA GLN A 133 -11.84 6.11 8.47
C GLN A 133 -11.79 4.82 9.31
N LEU A 134 -10.62 4.47 9.87
CA LEU A 134 -10.42 3.37 10.81
C LEU A 134 -10.74 3.80 12.24
#